data_AF-A0A813CLE2-F1
#
_entry.id   AF-A0A813CLE2-F1
#
_cell.length_a   1.000
_cell.length_b   1.000
_cell.length_c   1.000
_cell.angle_alpha   90.00
_cell.angle_beta   90.00
_cell.angle_gamma   90.00
#
_symmetry.space_group_name_H-M   'P 1'
#
loop_
_entity.id
_entity.type
_entity.pdbx_description
1 polymer ?
#
loop_
_entity_poly.entity_id
_entity_poly.type
_entity_poly.pdbx_seq_one_letter_code
_entity_poly.pdbx_strand_id
1 'polypeptide(L)'
;MNALPKQKRKLWRGLSVDLHSNPQYKVGGTVVWWGISSCTSDQNVAKNFAKGCGGKCTVITVESKTASDISQVTFYSNEKESLLSPGTELKVKSN
;
A
#
# COMPACT_ATOMS: atom_id res chain seq x y z
N MET A 1 16.30 2.81 1.42
CA MET A 1 15.23 3.84 1.48
C MET A 1 15.70 5.21 1.98
N ASN A 2 16.78 5.35 2.75
CA ASN A 2 17.23 6.68 3.22
C ASN A 2 17.76 7.63 2.12
N ALA A 3 18.01 7.12 0.91
CA ALA A 3 18.46 7.94 -0.22
C ALA A 3 17.31 8.55 -1.05
N LEU A 4 16.06 8.12 -0.81
CA LEU A 4 14.90 8.58 -1.58
C LEU A 4 14.10 9.63 -0.80
N PRO A 5 13.59 10.68 -1.47
CA PRO A 5 12.80 11.70 -0.81
C PRO A 5 11.51 11.08 -0.24
N LYS A 6 11.32 11.24 1.07
CA LYS A 6 10.10 10.84 1.76
C LYS A 6 9.00 11.83 1.43
N GLN A 7 7.94 11.36 0.79
CA GLN A 7 6.82 12.20 0.40
C GLN A 7 5.53 11.76 1.09
N LYS A 8 4.68 12.75 1.41
CA LYS A 8 3.32 12.50 1.88
C LYS A 8 2.45 12.24 0.65
N ARG A 9 1.99 11.01 0.47
CA ARG A 9 1.12 10.64 -0.65
C ARG A 9 0.10 9.60 -0.23
N LYS A 10 -1.04 9.68 -0.90
CA LYS A 10 -2.09 8.68 -0.85
C LYS A 10 -1.74 7.57 -1.85
N LEU A 11 -1.66 6.36 -1.34
CA LEU A 11 -1.30 5.17 -2.09
C LEU A 11 -2.43 4.16 -1.99
N TRP A 12 -2.50 3.26 -2.96
CA TRP A 12 -3.42 2.14 -3.01
C TRP A 12 -2.64 0.85 -3.11
N ARG A 13 -3.17 -0.18 -2.46
CA ARG A 13 -2.61 -1.52 -2.52
C ARG A 13 -3.72 -2.51 -2.78
N GLY A 14 -3.60 -3.26 -3.87
CA GLY A 14 -4.43 -4.41 -4.16
C GLY A 14 -3.90 -5.63 -3.42
N LEU A 15 -4.77 -6.31 -2.70
CA LEU A 15 -4.48 -7.55 -1.99
C LEU A 15 -5.48 -8.60 -2.42
N SER A 16 -4.99 -9.81 -2.60
CA SER A 16 -5.77 -10.96 -3.04
C SER A 16 -6.28 -11.80 -1.87
N VAL A 17 -6.32 -11.17 -0.72
CA VAL A 17 -6.76 -11.74 0.55
C VAL A 17 -7.84 -10.83 1.12
N ASP A 18 -8.78 -11.45 1.82
CA ASP A 18 -9.82 -10.74 2.53
C ASP A 18 -9.24 -10.16 3.83
N LEU A 19 -8.95 -8.85 3.83
CA LEU A 19 -8.54 -8.17 5.05
C LEU A 19 -9.72 -7.76 5.93
N HIS A 20 -10.93 -7.70 5.39
CA HIS A 20 -12.12 -7.32 6.15
C HIS A 20 -12.42 -8.36 7.24
N SER A 21 -12.15 -9.63 6.95
CA SER A 21 -12.29 -10.72 7.91
C SER A 21 -11.12 -10.81 8.93
N ASN A 22 -10.06 -9.99 8.79
CA ASN A 22 -8.88 -10.06 9.65
C ASN A 22 -9.03 -9.11 10.87
N PRO A 23 -9.00 -9.64 12.11
CA PRO A 23 -9.17 -8.82 13.32
C PRO A 23 -8.07 -7.77 13.53
N GLN A 24 -6.91 -7.91 12.88
CA GLN A 24 -5.86 -6.88 12.92
C GLN A 24 -6.29 -5.58 12.24
N TYR A 25 -7.21 -5.64 11.26
CA TYR A 25 -7.62 -4.49 10.45
C TYR A 25 -8.94 -3.85 10.92
N LYS A 26 -9.23 -3.93 12.23
CA LYS A 26 -10.40 -3.25 12.80
C LYS A 26 -10.24 -1.73 12.77
N VAL A 27 -11.33 -1.00 12.53
CA VAL A 27 -11.34 0.47 12.61
C VAL A 27 -10.86 0.94 13.98
N GLY A 28 -9.94 1.90 13.99
CA GLY A 28 -9.28 2.40 15.20
C GLY A 28 -8.08 1.56 15.66
N GLY A 29 -7.87 0.37 15.07
CA GLY A 29 -6.69 -0.46 15.29
C GLY A 29 -5.44 0.11 14.62
N THR A 30 -4.29 -0.31 15.15
CA THR A 30 -2.97 0.03 14.62
C THR A 30 -2.34 -1.26 14.09
N VAL A 31 -1.87 -1.22 12.85
CA VAL A 31 -1.22 -2.32 12.15
C VAL A 31 0.21 -1.90 11.81
N VAL A 32 1.19 -2.74 12.15
CA VAL A 32 2.59 -2.52 11.79
C VAL A 32 2.96 -3.40 10.60
N TRP A 33 3.41 -2.78 9.52
CA TRP A 33 3.94 -3.48 8.36
C TRP A 33 5.44 -3.70 8.54
N TRP A 34 5.80 -4.89 9.04
CA TRP A 34 7.19 -5.28 9.24
C TRP A 34 7.96 -5.48 7.93
N GLY A 35 7.28 -5.86 6.85
CA GLY A 35 7.87 -6.02 5.53
C GLY A 35 7.86 -4.75 4.69
N ILE A 36 8.73 -4.69 3.68
CA ILE A 36 8.64 -3.70 2.61
C ILE A 36 7.31 -3.91 1.88
N SER A 37 6.54 -2.85 1.74
CA SER A 37 5.25 -2.91 1.05
C SER A 37 5.24 -2.01 -0.18
N SER A 38 5.13 -2.63 -1.35
CA SER A 38 4.84 -1.94 -2.60
C SER A 38 3.42 -1.44 -2.64
N CYS A 39 3.25 -0.16 -2.87
CA CYS A 39 1.97 0.48 -3.08
C CYS A 39 2.04 1.34 -4.34
N THR A 40 0.92 1.53 -5.00
CA THR A 40 0.83 2.34 -6.21
C THR A 40 0.06 3.63 -5.93
N SER A 41 0.42 4.72 -6.60
CA SER A 41 -0.38 5.95 -6.56
C SER A 41 -1.59 5.89 -7.52
N ASP A 42 -1.82 4.76 -8.18
CA ASP A 42 -2.93 4.57 -9.13
C ASP A 42 -3.91 3.49 -8.63
N GLN A 43 -5.16 3.88 -8.41
CA GLN A 43 -6.20 2.97 -7.96
C GLN A 43 -6.51 1.88 -9.00
N ASN A 44 -6.37 2.15 -10.29
CA ASN A 44 -6.62 1.16 -11.34
C ASN A 44 -5.55 0.07 -11.33
N VAL A 45 -4.29 0.44 -11.09
CA VAL A 45 -3.19 -0.52 -10.91
C VAL A 45 -3.48 -1.40 -9.69
N ALA A 46 -3.84 -0.82 -8.55
CA ALA A 46 -4.21 -1.58 -7.36
C ALA A 46 -5.40 -2.53 -7.59
N LYS A 47 -6.44 -2.07 -8.31
CA LYS A 47 -7.60 -2.91 -8.68
C LYS A 47 -7.19 -4.05 -9.62
N ASN A 48 -6.31 -3.80 -10.59
CA ASN A 48 -5.81 -4.82 -11.49
C ASN A 48 -4.96 -5.87 -10.74
N PHE A 49 -4.10 -5.44 -9.81
CA PHE A 49 -3.35 -6.35 -8.94
C PHE A 49 -4.28 -7.25 -8.13
N ALA A 50 -5.35 -6.68 -7.56
CA ALA A 50 -6.33 -7.46 -6.82
C ALA A 50 -7.06 -8.46 -7.76
N LYS A 51 -7.61 -7.97 -8.89
CA LYS A 51 -8.33 -8.80 -9.88
C LYS A 51 -7.49 -9.94 -10.46
N GLY A 52 -6.18 -9.72 -10.63
CA GLY A 52 -5.27 -10.72 -11.21
C GLY A 52 -5.15 -12.01 -10.42
N CYS A 53 -5.61 -12.05 -9.16
CA CYS A 53 -5.36 -13.19 -8.27
C CYS A 53 -6.58 -14.08 -7.98
N GLY A 54 -7.70 -13.93 -8.70
CA GLY A 54 -8.79 -14.93 -8.75
C GLY A 54 -9.55 -15.23 -7.44
N GLY A 55 -9.20 -14.59 -6.31
CA GLY A 55 -9.80 -14.83 -4.99
C GLY A 55 -10.57 -13.63 -4.42
N LYS A 56 -10.84 -13.67 -3.10
CA LYS A 56 -11.39 -12.51 -2.38
C LYS A 56 -10.37 -11.37 -2.41
N CYS A 57 -10.72 -10.31 -3.11
CA CYS A 57 -9.86 -9.15 -3.35
C CYS A 57 -10.19 -8.05 -2.33
N THR A 58 -9.17 -7.48 -1.69
CA THR A 58 -9.31 -6.25 -0.91
C THR A 58 -8.40 -5.17 -1.49
N VAL A 59 -8.95 -3.98 -1.73
CA VAL A 59 -8.16 -2.81 -2.11
C VAL A 59 -8.12 -1.89 -0.90
N ILE A 60 -6.92 -1.66 -0.37
CA ILE A 60 -6.72 -0.74 0.75
C ILE A 60 -6.12 0.57 0.28
N THR A 61 -6.48 1.64 0.97
CA THR A 61 -5.93 2.97 0.77
C THR A 61 -5.01 3.29 1.93
N VAL A 62 -3.77 3.66 1.63
CA VAL A 62 -2.73 3.97 2.61
C VAL A 62 -2.27 5.40 2.42
N GLU A 63 -2.56 6.25 3.40
CA GLU A 63 -2.03 7.62 3.44
C GLU A 63 -0.70 7.61 4.19
N SER A 64 0.39 7.51 3.44
CA SER A 64 1.72 7.50 4.02
C SER A 64 2.29 8.91 4.06
N LYS A 65 2.97 9.24 5.16
CA LYS A 65 3.73 10.49 5.29
C LYS A 65 5.20 10.34 4.89
N THR A 66 5.68 9.11 4.81
CA THR A 66 7.10 8.77 4.68
C THR A 66 7.39 7.84 3.50
N ALA A 67 6.41 7.67 2.59
CA ALA A 67 6.57 6.84 1.41
C ALA A 67 7.73 7.34 0.55
N SER A 68 8.56 6.40 0.10
CA SER A 68 9.62 6.68 -0.87
C SER A 68 9.05 6.43 -2.25
N ASP A 69 8.90 7.50 -3.03
CA ASP A 69 8.47 7.41 -4.42
C ASP A 69 9.62 6.84 -5.27
N ILE A 70 9.38 5.70 -5.90
CA ILE A 70 10.34 5.06 -6.83
C ILE A 70 9.87 5.14 -8.28
N SER A 71 8.81 5.89 -8.57
CA SER A 71 8.27 6.07 -9.93
C SER A 71 9.31 6.54 -10.95
N GLN A 72 10.35 7.27 -10.49
CA GLN A 72 11.43 7.77 -11.33
C GLN A 72 12.57 6.77 -11.56
N VAL A 73 12.63 5.69 -10.79
CA VAL A 73 13.70 4.67 -10.84
C VAL A 73 13.20 3.27 -11.16
N THR A 74 11.88 3.06 -11.14
CA THR A 74 11.25 1.81 -11.58
C THR A 74 11.25 1.69 -13.09
N PHE A 75 11.44 0.47 -13.58
CA PHE A 75 11.36 0.11 -15.00
C PHE A 75 9.95 0.36 -15.58
N TYR A 76 8.94 0.48 -14.72
CA TYR A 76 7.55 0.77 -15.06
C TYR A 76 7.13 2.13 -14.49
N SER A 77 7.61 3.23 -15.10
CA SER A 77 7.30 4.60 -14.67
C SER A 77 5.79 4.89 -14.59
N ASN A 78 4.98 4.11 -15.30
CA ASN A 78 3.53 4.25 -15.35
C ASN A 78 2.81 3.72 -14.10
N GLU A 79 3.43 2.84 -13.30
CA GLU A 79 2.80 2.24 -12.11
C GLU A 79 2.85 3.16 -10.89
N LYS A 80 3.59 4.27 -10.96
CA LYS A 80 3.78 5.25 -9.87
C LYS A 80 4.04 4.56 -8.53
N GLU A 81 4.94 3.60 -8.57
CA GLU A 81 5.21 2.73 -7.43
C GLU A 81 5.88 3.53 -6.30
N SER A 82 5.45 3.27 -5.08
CA SER A 82 5.98 3.85 -3.87
C SER A 82 6.16 2.75 -2.84
N LEU A 83 7.33 2.77 -2.21
CA LEU A 83 7.68 1.78 -1.19
C LEU A 83 7.54 2.37 0.21
N LEU A 84 6.98 1.55 1.10
CA LEU A 84 6.95 1.82 2.53
C LEU A 84 8.08 1.08 3.24
N SER A 85 8.74 1.77 4.16
CA SER A 85 9.80 1.19 4.97
C SER A 85 9.28 0.09 5.87
N PRO A 86 10.09 -0.93 6.18
CA PRO A 86 9.73 -1.92 7.19
C PRO A 86 9.52 -1.22 8.55
N GLY A 87 8.58 -1.72 9.33
CA GLY A 87 8.16 -1.10 10.60
C GLY A 87 7.24 0.10 10.42
N THR A 88 6.60 0.26 9.26
CA THR A 88 5.62 1.34 9.07
C THR A 88 4.37 1.04 9.88
N GLU A 89 4.09 1.90 10.86
CA GLU A 89 2.85 1.84 11.64
C GLU A 89 1.73 2.58 10.90
N LEU A 90 0.61 1.89 10.70
CA LEU A 90 -0.58 2.39 10.02
C LEU A 90 -1.79 2.27 10.93
N LYS A 91 -2.59 3.33 11.00
CA LYS A 91 -3.85 3.32 11.75
C LYS A 91 -5.02 3.12 10.80
N VAL A 92 -5.87 2.13 11.10
CA VAL A 92 -7.10 1.89 10.34
C VAL A 92 -8.11 2.99 10.66
N LYS A 93 -8.41 3.83 9.66
CA LYS A 93 -9.37 4.93 9.77
C LYS A 93 -10.80 4.51 9.46
N SER A 94 -10.96 3.56 8.54
CA SER A 94 -12.24 3.08 8.02
C SER A 94 -12.02 1.70 7.38
N ASN A 95 -13.06 0.86 7.41
CA ASN A 95 -13.13 -0.46 6.77
C ASN A 95 -14.42 -0.50 5.94
#